data_AF-A0A933N7W1-F1
#
_entry.id   AF-A0A933N7W1-F1
#
_cell.length_a   1.000
_cell.length_b   1.000
_cell.length_c   1.000
_cell.angle_alpha   90.00
_cell.angle_beta   90.00
_cell.angle_gamma   90.00
#
_symmetry.space_group_name_H-M   'P 1'
#
loop_
_entity.id
_entity.type
_entity.pdbx_description
1 polymer ?
#
loop_
_entity_poly.entity_id
_entity_poly.type
_entity_poly.pdbx_seq_one_letter_code
_entity_poly.pdbx_strand_id
1 'polypeptide(L)'
;MRFSKNMPRSALVSLIWLAGCTVPYEEVDTDGDGLMDFVDNDDDGDGFTDAVEFKCDGYGGDSKSADDKPEAPEASETDDEAVACRTALTGLIRCDTVTSPDGKHQGEACTVPEQTGSCALGAYVCQQGAGGATLVCTPNMIGQVEVCDGIDNDCDKVVDNIVETQCATGNPGLCATGVRKCVNNAESCVGTEPNTVTEICDGLDNDCDGPADDMIPGDGEECQTGLPGNCATGRNTCMGAAGTSCVPVNQTQEVCDGIDNDCDGTKDNRIELVGTFCMSENQQLRGECRKGNWQCTGTPTPSLVCVTNEPTTEVCGNGLDEDCSGTADDGEGCGCVDGDGDGYGTGGGCLGADCDDTNRSIHPGQPDVECNGIDDNCAGGRDEGFVAGNCEAEATGQCAQGRLACSDAGVVSCVAGTPALSESCNGLDDDCDGRDDTQPGEVNDAQVGQACSSNNQGECRPGTLVCTGGNPPIVCRSNIQPNERVEACDGLDNDCDGDTDETFSPACDGQTWGESCNSSGLRCSRGLFCASLQVGSSEGTCLKICTTGADCLSGQACQPVAGQRICVSLCDPGMAGSCPAGQLCSADGFCVPVPCGTAGSCPGAAPTCTPQGYCEP
;
A
#
# COMPACT_ATOMS: atom_id res chain seq x y z
N MET A 1 -24.40 29.88 -50.88
CA MET A 1 -23.19 30.35 -51.58
C MET A 1 -23.20 29.71 -52.97
N ARG A 2 -23.04 30.49 -54.04
CA ARG A 2 -22.94 29.93 -55.41
C ARG A 2 -21.54 29.33 -55.56
N PHE A 3 -21.44 28.02 -55.72
CA PHE A 3 -20.18 27.34 -56.03
C PHE A 3 -20.06 27.15 -57.54
N SER A 4 -18.88 27.46 -58.08
CA SER A 4 -18.57 27.42 -59.50
C SER A 4 -18.37 25.97 -59.96
N LYS A 5 -18.86 25.59 -61.15
CA LYS A 5 -18.81 24.23 -61.75
C LYS A 5 -17.39 23.66 -62.02
N ASN A 6 -16.31 24.31 -61.56
CA ASN A 6 -14.92 23.98 -61.88
C ASN A 6 -14.01 23.73 -60.64
N MET A 7 -14.53 23.21 -59.52
CA MET A 7 -13.68 22.76 -58.40
C MET A 7 -13.36 21.26 -58.50
N PRO A 8 -12.12 20.82 -58.18
CA PRO A 8 -11.78 19.40 -58.11
C PRO A 8 -12.52 18.71 -56.95
N ARG A 9 -13.18 17.57 -57.24
CA ARG A 9 -14.13 16.86 -56.35
C ARG A 9 -13.55 16.43 -54.99
N SER A 10 -12.22 16.29 -54.86
CA SER A 10 -11.54 15.99 -53.58
C SER A 10 -11.58 17.13 -52.55
N ALA A 11 -11.81 18.38 -52.98
CA ALA A 11 -11.91 19.53 -52.09
C ALA A 11 -13.32 19.72 -51.50
N LEU A 12 -14.36 19.17 -52.12
CA LEU A 12 -15.75 19.29 -51.66
C LEU A 12 -16.07 18.32 -50.53
N VAL A 13 -15.55 17.09 -50.58
CA VAL A 13 -15.75 16.07 -49.54
C VAL A 13 -15.02 16.45 -48.23
N SER A 14 -13.84 17.06 -48.33
CA SER A 14 -13.04 17.48 -47.16
C SER A 14 -13.62 18.67 -46.39
N LEU A 15 -14.47 19.51 -47.01
CA LEU A 15 -15.09 20.67 -46.34
C LEU A 15 -16.39 20.33 -45.59
N ILE A 16 -16.98 19.16 -45.83
CA ILE A 16 -18.24 18.73 -45.22
C ILE A 16 -18.01 18.09 -43.83
N TRP A 17 -16.88 17.41 -43.63
CA TRP A 17 -16.55 16.78 -42.34
C TRP A 17 -16.21 17.76 -41.21
N LEU A 18 -15.85 19.01 -41.52
CA LEU A 18 -15.48 20.02 -40.51
C LEU A 18 -16.68 20.87 -40.00
N ALA A 19 -17.88 20.73 -40.58
CA ALA A 19 -19.00 21.64 -40.28
C ALA A 19 -20.26 21.01 -39.65
N GLY A 20 -20.31 19.69 -39.43
CA GLY A 20 -21.41 19.06 -38.66
C GLY A 20 -22.82 19.30 -39.20
N CYS A 21 -22.99 19.61 -40.49
CA CYS A 21 -24.30 19.71 -41.12
C CYS A 21 -24.67 18.37 -41.75
N THR A 22 -25.62 17.65 -41.16
CA THR A 22 -26.34 16.58 -41.84
C THR A 22 -27.46 17.20 -42.68
N VAL A 23 -27.25 17.29 -43.99
CA VAL A 23 -28.38 17.36 -44.93
C VAL A 23 -28.69 15.92 -45.33
N PRO A 24 -29.94 15.44 -45.19
CA PRO A 24 -30.33 14.17 -45.78
C PRO A 24 -30.42 14.43 -47.29
N TYR A 25 -29.35 14.11 -48.01
CA TYR A 25 -29.44 13.94 -49.45
C TYR A 25 -29.77 12.46 -49.62
N GLU A 26 -31.03 12.14 -49.96
CA GLU A 26 -31.38 10.77 -50.28
C GLU A 26 -30.52 10.33 -51.46
N GLU A 27 -29.94 9.14 -51.33
CA GLU A 27 -29.22 8.46 -52.40
C GLU A 27 -30.26 8.05 -53.45
N VAL A 28 -30.54 8.95 -54.40
CA VAL A 28 -31.45 8.71 -55.52
C VAL A 28 -30.62 8.29 -56.74
N ASP A 29 -31.01 7.14 -57.29
CA ASP A 29 -30.56 6.53 -58.54
C ASP A 29 -31.86 6.36 -59.35
N THR A 30 -32.11 7.30 -60.27
CA THR A 30 -33.43 7.50 -60.89
C THR A 30 -33.74 6.45 -61.95
N ASP A 31 -32.75 5.94 -62.68
CA ASP A 31 -32.92 4.88 -63.68
C ASP A 31 -32.56 3.46 -63.16
N GLY A 32 -31.90 3.37 -62.01
CA GLY A 32 -31.56 2.13 -61.32
C GLY A 32 -30.36 1.39 -61.90
N ASP A 33 -29.47 2.07 -62.63
CA ASP A 33 -28.30 1.46 -63.27
C ASP A 33 -27.10 1.28 -62.32
N GLY A 34 -27.19 1.83 -61.09
CA GLY A 34 -26.18 1.78 -60.06
C GLY A 34 -25.24 2.99 -60.02
N LEU A 35 -25.42 3.97 -60.91
CA LEU A 35 -24.81 5.29 -60.84
C LEU A 35 -25.78 6.27 -60.18
N MET A 36 -25.30 6.96 -59.15
CA MET A 36 -26.11 7.95 -58.45
C MET A 36 -26.31 9.19 -59.33
N ASP A 37 -27.50 9.80 -59.27
CA ASP A 37 -27.97 11.01 -59.98
C ASP A 37 -27.04 12.25 -59.99
N PHE A 38 -25.98 12.28 -59.18
CA PHE A 38 -25.01 13.39 -59.15
C PHE A 38 -23.70 13.07 -59.88
N VAL A 39 -23.53 11.80 -60.26
CA VAL A 39 -22.39 11.24 -61.00
C VAL A 39 -22.82 10.73 -62.36
N ASP A 40 -24.06 10.25 -62.47
CA ASP A 40 -24.70 9.98 -63.73
C ASP A 40 -24.87 11.27 -64.55
N ASN A 41 -24.86 11.16 -65.87
CA ASN A 41 -25.05 12.27 -66.79
C ASN A 41 -26.31 12.12 -67.66
N ASP A 42 -27.08 11.04 -67.47
CA ASP A 42 -28.36 10.74 -68.13
C ASP A 42 -29.26 10.07 -67.09
N ASP A 43 -29.62 10.84 -66.08
CA ASP A 43 -30.11 10.37 -64.78
C ASP A 43 -31.36 9.46 -64.85
N ASP A 44 -32.17 9.56 -65.91
CA ASP A 44 -33.36 8.73 -66.12
C ASP A 44 -33.20 7.69 -67.25
N GLY A 45 -31.99 7.57 -67.80
CA GLY A 45 -31.58 6.56 -68.76
C GLY A 45 -32.35 6.63 -70.09
N ASP A 46 -32.89 7.80 -70.43
CA ASP A 46 -33.82 7.96 -71.55
C ASP A 46 -33.12 8.21 -72.90
N GLY A 47 -31.80 8.44 -72.84
CA GLY A 47 -30.89 8.69 -73.95
C GLY A 47 -30.56 10.16 -74.18
N PHE A 48 -31.06 11.08 -73.35
CA PHE A 48 -30.73 12.51 -73.37
C PHE A 48 -30.03 12.92 -72.08
N THR A 49 -28.75 13.26 -72.16
CA THR A 49 -28.01 13.72 -70.97
C THR A 49 -28.71 14.89 -70.25
N ASP A 50 -28.61 15.02 -68.93
CA ASP A 50 -29.19 16.12 -68.14
C ASP A 50 -28.74 17.51 -68.66
N ALA A 51 -27.57 17.57 -69.30
CA ALA A 51 -27.06 18.80 -69.92
C ALA A 51 -27.80 19.24 -71.21
N VAL A 52 -28.45 18.30 -71.90
CA VAL A 52 -29.31 18.54 -73.08
C VAL A 52 -30.71 18.90 -72.61
N GLU A 53 -31.24 18.14 -71.67
CA GLU A 53 -32.53 18.33 -71.03
C GLU A 53 -32.63 19.69 -70.32
N PHE A 54 -31.60 20.06 -69.56
CA PHE A 54 -31.50 21.40 -68.96
C PHE A 54 -31.50 22.53 -70.00
N LYS A 55 -31.04 22.29 -71.23
CA LYS A 55 -31.07 23.29 -72.31
C LYS A 55 -32.39 23.31 -73.07
N CYS A 56 -33.22 22.30 -72.88
CA CYS A 56 -34.55 22.17 -73.44
C CYS A 56 -35.65 22.38 -72.39
N ASP A 57 -35.29 22.85 -71.18
CA ASP A 57 -36.23 23.21 -70.11
C ASP A 57 -37.37 24.11 -70.65
N GLY A 58 -38.60 23.58 -70.63
CA GLY A 58 -39.79 24.19 -71.24
C GLY A 58 -40.27 23.60 -72.57
N TYR A 59 -39.50 22.69 -73.19
CA TYR A 59 -39.82 21.97 -74.44
C TYR A 59 -39.76 20.43 -74.26
N GLY A 60 -40.01 19.95 -73.03
CA GLY A 60 -39.75 18.56 -72.61
C GLY A 60 -38.29 18.34 -72.20
N GLY A 61 -38.00 17.26 -71.46
CA GLY A 61 -36.66 16.95 -70.92
C GLY A 61 -36.55 17.17 -69.43
N ASP A 62 -37.38 16.52 -68.63
CA ASP A 62 -37.14 16.43 -67.19
C ASP A 62 -36.13 15.32 -66.96
N SER A 63 -34.93 15.68 -66.49
CA SER A 63 -33.78 14.77 -66.27
C SER A 63 -33.99 13.79 -65.11
N LYS A 64 -35.23 13.48 -64.79
CA LYS A 64 -35.66 12.52 -63.77
C LYS A 64 -36.83 11.69 -64.27
N SER A 65 -37.24 11.81 -65.53
CA SER A 65 -38.44 11.19 -66.07
C SER A 65 -38.26 10.70 -67.50
N ALA A 66 -37.96 9.39 -67.63
CA ALA A 66 -37.67 8.76 -68.91
C ALA A 66 -38.77 8.84 -69.99
N ASP A 67 -39.99 9.22 -69.59
CA ASP A 67 -41.15 9.41 -70.44
C ASP A 67 -41.28 10.87 -70.98
N ASP A 68 -40.59 11.85 -70.39
CA ASP A 68 -40.67 13.28 -70.74
C ASP A 68 -39.46 13.74 -71.55
N LYS A 69 -39.42 13.32 -72.82
CA LYS A 69 -38.26 13.54 -73.71
C LYS A 69 -38.24 14.96 -74.30
N PRO A 70 -37.07 15.58 -74.50
CA PRO A 70 -36.96 16.86 -75.18
C PRO A 70 -37.45 16.80 -76.64
N GLU A 71 -38.38 17.68 -77.00
CA GLU A 71 -38.86 17.84 -78.38
C GLU A 71 -38.30 19.12 -79.02
N ALA A 72 -38.10 19.08 -80.35
CA ALA A 72 -37.55 20.23 -81.06
C ALA A 72 -38.57 21.37 -81.18
N PRO A 73 -38.27 22.58 -80.66
CA PRO A 73 -39.14 23.76 -80.79
C PRO A 73 -39.42 24.11 -82.26
N GLU A 74 -40.60 24.67 -82.56
CA GLU A 74 -40.93 25.06 -83.94
C GLU A 74 -39.93 26.09 -84.47
N ALA A 75 -39.58 25.99 -85.76
CA ALA A 75 -38.55 26.85 -86.36
C ALA A 75 -38.88 28.35 -86.36
N SER A 76 -40.14 28.72 -86.08
CA SER A 76 -40.60 30.11 -85.93
C SER A 76 -40.25 30.73 -84.57
N GLU A 77 -39.85 29.94 -83.57
CA GLU A 77 -39.49 30.41 -82.23
C GLU A 77 -38.01 30.78 -82.20
N THR A 78 -37.71 32.06 -82.02
CA THR A 78 -36.34 32.61 -82.16
C THR A 78 -35.75 33.14 -80.87
N ASP A 79 -36.38 32.85 -79.74
CA ASP A 79 -35.83 33.09 -78.41
C ASP A 79 -34.58 32.23 -78.18
N ASP A 80 -33.71 32.71 -77.29
CA ASP A 80 -32.41 32.10 -77.03
C ASP A 80 -32.56 30.66 -76.49
N GLU A 81 -33.66 30.36 -75.78
CA GLU A 81 -33.99 29.03 -75.25
C GLU A 81 -34.39 28.07 -76.38
N ALA A 82 -35.30 28.46 -77.29
CA ALA A 82 -35.65 27.66 -78.46
C ALA A 82 -34.46 27.39 -79.40
N VAL A 83 -33.58 28.40 -79.59
CA VAL A 83 -32.35 28.23 -80.39
C VAL A 83 -31.35 27.31 -79.68
N ALA A 84 -31.19 27.44 -78.37
CA ALA A 84 -30.30 26.60 -77.58
C ALA A 84 -30.75 25.13 -77.59
N CYS A 85 -32.05 24.87 -77.40
CA CYS A 85 -32.61 23.51 -77.44
C CYS A 85 -32.46 22.88 -78.84
N ARG A 86 -32.82 23.58 -79.92
CA ARG A 86 -32.59 23.06 -81.29
C ARG A 86 -31.11 22.80 -81.59
N THR A 87 -30.21 23.64 -81.09
CA THR A 87 -28.76 23.45 -81.28
C THR A 87 -28.25 22.25 -80.47
N ALA A 88 -28.77 22.05 -79.25
CA ALA A 88 -28.47 20.89 -78.42
C ALA A 88 -28.94 19.58 -79.08
N LEU A 89 -30.15 19.58 -79.66
CA LEU A 89 -30.72 18.42 -80.36
C LEU A 89 -30.06 18.12 -81.72
N THR A 90 -29.48 19.11 -82.39
CA THR A 90 -28.81 18.95 -83.70
C THR A 90 -27.30 18.69 -83.60
N GLY A 91 -26.69 18.94 -82.43
CA GLY A 91 -25.28 18.67 -82.14
C GLY A 91 -24.96 17.22 -81.73
N LEU A 92 -25.99 16.37 -81.60
CA LEU A 92 -25.84 14.96 -81.21
C LEU A 92 -25.47 14.09 -82.42
N ILE A 93 -24.18 13.73 -82.52
CA ILE A 93 -23.80 12.45 -83.14
C ILE A 93 -24.14 11.39 -82.10
N ARG A 94 -25.23 10.66 -82.38
CA ARG A 94 -25.95 9.77 -81.48
C ARG A 94 -25.15 8.54 -81.03
N CYS A 95 -24.68 8.49 -79.78
CA CYS A 95 -24.16 7.26 -79.16
C CYS A 95 -25.30 6.29 -78.75
N ASP A 96 -26.54 6.79 -78.69
CA ASP A 96 -27.82 6.08 -78.53
C ASP A 96 -28.16 5.10 -79.68
N THR A 97 -27.42 5.16 -80.80
CA THR A 97 -27.61 4.23 -81.92
C THR A 97 -26.57 3.11 -81.98
N VAL A 98 -25.60 3.11 -81.06
CA VAL A 98 -24.55 2.08 -80.98
C VAL A 98 -24.67 1.30 -79.69
N THR A 99 -24.97 0.02 -79.84
CA THR A 99 -24.99 -0.96 -78.74
C THR A 99 -23.62 -1.62 -78.62
N SER A 100 -23.18 -1.89 -77.40
CA SER A 100 -21.99 -2.70 -77.16
C SER A 100 -22.16 -4.11 -77.76
N PRO A 101 -21.08 -4.90 -77.96
CA PRO A 101 -21.19 -6.28 -78.42
C PRO A 101 -22.15 -7.15 -77.59
N ASP A 102 -22.37 -6.77 -76.33
CA ASP A 102 -23.22 -7.46 -75.35
C ASP A 102 -24.61 -6.80 -75.20
N GLY A 103 -24.95 -5.83 -76.06
CA GLY A 103 -26.25 -5.16 -76.10
C GLY A 103 -26.46 -4.04 -75.08
N LYS A 104 -25.37 -3.49 -74.52
CA LYS A 104 -25.37 -2.45 -73.48
C LYS A 104 -25.21 -1.06 -74.07
N HIS A 105 -25.82 -0.06 -73.42
CA HIS A 105 -25.75 1.35 -73.81
C HIS A 105 -24.62 2.09 -73.06
N GLN A 106 -24.46 3.38 -73.36
CA GLN A 106 -23.53 4.24 -72.63
C GLN A 106 -23.96 4.34 -71.17
N GLY A 107 -23.02 4.39 -70.22
CA GLY A 107 -23.32 4.44 -68.78
C GLY A 107 -23.42 3.04 -68.15
N GLU A 108 -24.03 2.08 -68.85
CA GLU A 108 -24.24 0.74 -68.32
C GLU A 108 -22.94 0.02 -67.91
N ALA A 109 -23.03 -0.71 -66.79
CA ALA A 109 -21.92 -1.46 -66.23
C ALA A 109 -21.36 -2.53 -67.19
N CYS A 110 -20.05 -2.65 -67.19
CA CYS A 110 -19.30 -3.59 -68.01
C CYS A 110 -18.19 -4.26 -67.19
N THR A 111 -17.71 -5.41 -67.66
CA THR A 111 -16.54 -6.06 -67.07
C THR A 111 -15.31 -5.86 -67.94
N VAL A 112 -14.25 -5.28 -67.37
CA VAL A 112 -13.01 -5.02 -68.09
C VAL A 112 -12.26 -6.34 -68.27
N PRO A 113 -11.99 -6.77 -69.52
CA PRO A 113 -11.17 -7.95 -69.76
C PRO A 113 -9.78 -7.77 -69.13
N GLU A 114 -9.22 -8.84 -68.56
CA GLU A 114 -7.91 -8.88 -67.88
C GLU A 114 -7.88 -8.41 -66.41
N GLN A 115 -9.00 -8.01 -65.81
CA GLN A 115 -9.09 -7.67 -64.38
C GLN A 115 -10.02 -8.65 -63.63
N THR A 116 -9.73 -8.87 -62.34
CA THR A 116 -10.47 -9.80 -61.45
C THR A 116 -10.84 -9.09 -60.15
N GLY A 117 -12.00 -9.42 -59.56
CA GLY A 117 -12.46 -8.80 -58.31
C GLY A 117 -13.14 -7.44 -58.52
N SER A 118 -13.06 -6.55 -57.52
CA SER A 118 -13.60 -5.18 -57.54
C SER A 118 -13.11 -4.33 -58.71
N CYS A 119 -11.89 -4.58 -59.18
CA CYS A 119 -11.28 -3.88 -60.31
C CYS A 119 -11.85 -4.31 -61.67
N ALA A 120 -12.57 -5.42 -61.74
CA ALA A 120 -13.19 -5.87 -63.00
C ALA A 120 -14.38 -5.00 -63.43
N LEU A 121 -14.92 -4.12 -62.56
CA LEU A 121 -16.09 -3.32 -62.85
C LEU A 121 -15.73 -1.99 -63.53
N GLY A 122 -16.40 -1.71 -64.64
CA GLY A 122 -16.28 -0.46 -65.40
C GLY A 122 -17.63 -0.02 -65.95
N ALA A 123 -17.63 1.07 -66.71
CA ALA A 123 -18.80 1.58 -67.43
C ALA A 123 -18.47 1.74 -68.92
N TYR A 124 -19.46 1.55 -69.79
CA TYR A 124 -19.31 1.82 -71.22
C TYR A 124 -19.28 3.33 -71.47
N VAL A 125 -18.14 3.82 -71.96
CA VAL A 125 -17.96 5.23 -72.35
C VAL A 125 -17.90 5.34 -73.87
N CYS A 126 -18.57 6.36 -74.41
CA CYS A 126 -18.58 6.60 -75.84
C CYS A 126 -17.25 7.20 -76.31
N GLN A 127 -16.52 6.48 -77.16
CA GLN A 127 -15.28 6.94 -77.75
C GLN A 127 -15.45 7.20 -79.26
N GLN A 128 -14.92 8.32 -79.73
CA GLN A 128 -15.00 8.73 -81.14
C GLN A 128 -13.92 8.06 -81.98
N GLY A 129 -14.31 7.36 -83.05
CA GLY A 129 -13.41 6.81 -84.05
C GLY A 129 -13.63 7.43 -85.44
N ALA A 130 -12.63 7.33 -86.32
CA ALA A 130 -12.70 7.85 -87.70
C ALA A 130 -13.78 7.16 -88.58
N GLY A 131 -14.50 6.16 -88.04
CA GLY A 131 -15.59 5.43 -88.70
C GLY A 131 -16.93 5.45 -87.95
N GLY A 132 -17.09 6.27 -86.92
CA GLY A 132 -18.30 6.34 -86.09
C GLY A 132 -18.01 6.29 -84.58
N ALA A 133 -19.05 6.52 -83.78
CA ALA A 133 -19.00 6.37 -82.32
C ALA A 133 -18.98 4.88 -81.93
N THR A 134 -18.19 4.50 -80.93
CA THR A 134 -18.14 3.13 -80.40
C THR A 134 -18.13 3.15 -78.87
N LEU A 135 -18.87 2.25 -78.23
CA LEU A 135 -18.82 2.07 -76.78
C LEU A 135 -17.60 1.23 -76.38
N VAL A 136 -16.78 1.77 -75.49
CA VAL A 136 -15.59 1.10 -74.95
C VAL A 136 -15.79 0.97 -73.44
N CYS A 137 -15.60 -0.23 -72.91
CA CYS A 137 -15.65 -0.48 -71.48
C CYS A 137 -14.41 0.13 -70.82
N THR A 138 -14.60 1.14 -69.97
CA THR A 138 -13.52 1.78 -69.21
C THR A 138 -13.66 1.49 -67.72
N PRO A 139 -12.58 1.11 -67.00
CA PRO A 139 -12.63 0.81 -65.57
C PRO A 139 -13.06 2.04 -64.77
N ASN A 140 -13.94 1.84 -63.80
CA ASN A 140 -14.32 2.87 -62.85
C ASN A 140 -13.24 2.91 -61.75
N MET A 141 -12.22 3.76 -61.92
CA MET A 141 -11.05 3.84 -61.05
C MET A 141 -11.38 4.52 -59.70
N ILE A 142 -12.30 3.94 -58.92
CA ILE A 142 -12.45 4.23 -57.50
C ILE A 142 -11.78 3.08 -56.75
N GLY A 143 -10.45 3.00 -56.84
CA GLY A 143 -9.66 2.09 -56.01
C GLY A 143 -9.89 2.44 -54.55
N GLN A 144 -10.25 1.45 -53.73
CA GLN A 144 -10.32 1.61 -52.29
C GLN A 144 -8.94 1.37 -51.69
N VAL A 145 -8.71 1.74 -50.43
CA VAL A 145 -7.44 1.40 -49.77
C VAL A 145 -7.32 -0.13 -49.68
N GLU A 146 -6.13 -0.66 -49.95
CA GLU A 146 -5.82 -2.08 -49.81
C GLU A 146 -6.19 -2.63 -48.44
N VAL A 147 -6.82 -3.80 -48.43
CA VAL A 147 -7.16 -4.59 -47.25
C VAL A 147 -6.61 -6.00 -47.46
N CYS A 148 -6.15 -6.67 -46.40
CA CYS A 148 -5.64 -8.05 -46.51
C CYS A 148 -6.79 -9.06 -46.74
N ASP A 149 -7.42 -9.07 -47.91
CA ASP A 149 -8.53 -9.96 -48.25
C ASP A 149 -8.24 -10.86 -49.47
N GLY A 150 -7.04 -10.74 -50.05
CA GLY A 150 -6.60 -11.50 -51.22
C GLY A 150 -7.14 -10.96 -52.55
N ILE A 151 -7.69 -9.74 -52.55
CA ILE A 151 -8.19 -9.03 -53.72
C ILE A 151 -7.43 -7.71 -53.85
N ASP A 152 -7.04 -7.37 -55.07
CA ASP A 152 -6.52 -6.04 -55.42
C ASP A 152 -7.68 -5.02 -55.29
N ASN A 153 -7.71 -4.24 -54.20
CA ASN A 153 -8.77 -3.29 -53.89
C ASN A 153 -8.48 -1.89 -54.48
N ASP A 154 -7.21 -1.53 -54.66
CA ASP A 154 -6.75 -0.23 -55.17
C ASP A 154 -6.43 -0.22 -56.68
N CYS A 155 -6.47 -1.40 -57.30
CA CYS A 155 -6.28 -1.67 -58.73
C CYS A 155 -4.89 -1.35 -59.26
N ASP A 156 -3.85 -1.45 -58.42
CA ASP A 156 -2.46 -1.22 -58.80
C ASP A 156 -1.74 -2.49 -59.34
N LYS A 157 -2.44 -3.63 -59.39
CA LYS A 157 -1.98 -4.96 -59.82
C LYS A 157 -1.12 -5.71 -58.80
N VAL A 158 -1.05 -5.21 -57.58
CA VAL A 158 -0.47 -5.92 -56.44
C VAL A 158 -1.63 -6.27 -55.51
N VAL A 159 -1.68 -7.53 -55.07
CA VAL A 159 -2.69 -7.96 -54.11
C VAL A 159 -2.15 -7.70 -52.71
N ASP A 160 -2.95 -7.07 -51.84
CA ASP A 160 -2.70 -6.89 -50.42
C ASP A 160 -1.45 -6.01 -50.11
N ASN A 161 -1.15 -5.01 -50.94
CA ASN A 161 -0.02 -4.07 -50.76
C ASN A 161 -0.38 -2.90 -49.82
N ILE A 162 -0.76 -3.22 -48.59
CA ILE A 162 -1.09 -2.21 -47.59
C ILE A 162 0.08 -1.25 -47.33
N VAL A 163 -0.26 0.02 -47.03
CA VAL A 163 0.73 1.03 -46.68
C VAL A 163 1.45 0.64 -45.38
N GLU A 164 2.74 0.33 -45.49
CA GLU A 164 3.55 -0.05 -44.33
C GLU A 164 3.57 1.08 -43.29
N THR A 165 3.00 0.81 -42.12
CA THR A 165 2.98 1.72 -40.98
C THR A 165 3.60 1.04 -39.78
N GLN A 166 4.31 1.83 -38.96
CA GLN A 166 4.94 1.31 -37.74
C GLN A 166 3.86 0.82 -36.77
N CYS A 167 4.14 -0.32 -36.16
CA CYS A 167 3.29 -0.95 -35.15
C CYS A 167 4.15 -1.52 -34.02
N ALA A 168 3.53 -1.76 -32.86
CA ALA A 168 4.16 -2.47 -31.76
C ALA A 168 3.77 -3.95 -31.84
N THR A 169 4.75 -4.84 -31.88
CA THR A 169 4.54 -6.30 -31.97
C THR A 169 4.05 -6.92 -30.66
N GLY A 170 4.28 -6.24 -29.54
CA GLY A 170 4.03 -6.75 -28.19
C GLY A 170 5.22 -7.50 -27.57
N ASN A 171 6.30 -7.73 -28.33
CA ASN A 171 7.50 -8.37 -27.82
C ASN A 171 8.43 -7.35 -27.13
N PRO A 172 9.10 -7.74 -26.01
CA PRO A 172 10.11 -6.90 -25.37
C PRO A 172 11.40 -6.85 -26.22
N GLY A 173 12.20 -5.79 -26.05
CA GLY A 173 13.53 -5.70 -26.66
C GLY A 173 13.55 -5.23 -28.12
N LEU A 174 14.50 -5.75 -28.90
CA LEU A 174 14.76 -5.34 -30.29
C LEU A 174 13.55 -5.58 -31.21
N CYS A 175 12.70 -6.54 -30.89
CA CYS A 175 11.50 -6.86 -31.64
C CYS A 175 10.30 -5.97 -31.29
N ALA A 176 10.43 -4.98 -30.40
CA ALA A 176 9.31 -4.17 -29.91
C ALA A 176 8.62 -3.32 -31.00
N THR A 177 9.34 -2.99 -32.08
CA THR A 177 8.78 -2.26 -33.23
C THR A 177 8.75 -3.13 -34.46
N GLY A 178 7.62 -3.10 -35.16
CA GLY A 178 7.41 -3.78 -36.42
C GLY A 178 6.72 -2.89 -37.44
N VAL A 179 6.40 -3.48 -38.59
CA VAL A 179 5.59 -2.90 -39.65
C VAL A 179 4.36 -3.75 -39.89
N ARG A 180 3.23 -3.08 -40.16
CA ARG A 180 2.00 -3.74 -40.60
C ARG A 180 2.21 -4.34 -41.98
N LYS A 181 2.02 -5.64 -42.10
CA LYS A 181 2.09 -6.43 -43.35
C LYS A 181 0.93 -7.41 -43.39
N CYS A 182 0.50 -7.79 -44.59
CA CYS A 182 -0.45 -8.88 -44.75
C CYS A 182 0.26 -10.24 -44.58
N VAL A 183 -0.16 -11.02 -43.58
CA VAL A 183 0.33 -12.37 -43.31
C VAL A 183 -0.89 -13.29 -43.23
N ASN A 184 -0.96 -14.31 -44.10
CA ASN A 184 -2.09 -15.24 -44.19
C ASN A 184 -3.47 -14.55 -44.36
N ASN A 185 -3.56 -13.56 -45.26
CA ASN A 185 -4.79 -12.80 -45.53
C ASN A 185 -5.36 -12.10 -44.27
N ALA A 186 -4.47 -11.59 -43.43
CA ALA A 186 -4.80 -10.78 -42.27
C ALA A 186 -3.70 -9.75 -42.02
N GLU A 187 -4.08 -8.56 -41.58
CA GLU A 187 -3.11 -7.55 -41.18
C GLU A 187 -2.40 -8.00 -39.90
N SER A 188 -1.07 -8.14 -39.97
CA SER A 188 -0.23 -8.54 -38.86
C SER A 188 0.90 -7.55 -38.65
N CYS A 189 1.26 -7.31 -37.39
CA CYS A 189 2.43 -6.52 -37.04
C CYS A 189 3.66 -7.42 -37.03
N VAL A 190 4.50 -7.31 -38.05
CA VAL A 190 5.72 -8.13 -38.19
C VAL A 190 6.93 -7.29 -37.81
N GLY A 191 7.80 -7.79 -36.93
CA GLY A 191 9.05 -7.13 -36.56
C GLY A 191 9.89 -6.76 -37.79
N THR A 192 10.50 -5.59 -37.81
CA THR A 192 11.35 -5.14 -38.94
C THR A 192 12.73 -5.82 -38.91
N GLU A 193 12.77 -7.11 -39.28
CA GLU A 193 13.91 -7.98 -39.72
C GLU A 193 15.20 -8.06 -38.86
N PRO A 194 15.97 -9.18 -38.92
CA PRO A 194 15.70 -10.48 -39.55
C PRO A 194 15.80 -11.71 -38.60
N ASN A 195 15.04 -12.76 -38.92
CA ASN A 195 15.23 -14.18 -38.52
C ASN A 195 16.59 -14.77 -38.96
N THR A 196 17.66 -13.97 -39.00
CA THR A 196 19.01 -14.36 -39.40
C THR A 196 20.08 -13.91 -38.41
N VAL A 197 19.73 -13.10 -37.41
CA VAL A 197 20.60 -12.90 -36.26
C VAL A 197 20.58 -14.20 -35.47
N THR A 198 21.74 -14.71 -35.10
CA THR A 198 21.80 -15.92 -34.28
C THR A 198 21.53 -15.55 -32.83
N GLU A 199 20.69 -16.33 -32.16
CA GLU A 199 20.38 -16.13 -30.75
C GLU A 199 21.64 -16.08 -29.88
N ILE A 200 21.60 -15.16 -28.93
CA ILE A 200 22.65 -14.94 -27.92
C ILE A 200 21.96 -15.12 -26.59
N CYS A 201 22.61 -15.85 -25.68
CA CYS A 201 22.13 -16.05 -24.31
C CYS A 201 22.16 -14.71 -23.53
N ASP A 202 21.13 -13.91 -23.68
CA ASP A 202 20.95 -12.61 -23.03
C ASP A 202 19.54 -12.39 -22.47
N GLY A 203 18.64 -13.37 -22.64
CA GLY A 203 17.26 -13.30 -22.17
C GLY A 203 16.35 -12.48 -23.08
N LEU A 204 16.83 -12.10 -24.27
CA LEU A 204 16.06 -11.39 -25.29
C LEU A 204 15.84 -12.30 -26.50
N ASP A 205 14.73 -12.06 -27.19
CA ASP A 205 14.45 -12.63 -28.51
C ASP A 205 15.18 -11.76 -29.54
N ASN A 206 16.33 -12.23 -29.99
CA ASN A 206 17.26 -11.50 -30.85
C ASN A 206 17.02 -11.78 -32.34
N ASP A 207 16.35 -12.88 -32.68
CA ASP A 207 15.97 -13.24 -34.04
C ASP A 207 14.47 -13.05 -34.35
N CYS A 208 13.68 -12.66 -33.35
CA CYS A 208 12.27 -12.33 -33.42
C CYS A 208 11.36 -13.50 -33.84
N ASP A 209 11.75 -14.75 -33.57
CA ASP A 209 10.95 -15.93 -33.87
C ASP A 209 9.96 -16.33 -32.76
N GLY A 210 10.05 -15.70 -31.58
CA GLY A 210 9.10 -15.78 -30.48
C GLY A 210 9.69 -16.28 -29.15
N PRO A 211 10.34 -17.46 -29.10
CA PRO A 211 11.07 -17.92 -27.92
C PRO A 211 12.44 -17.21 -27.76
N ALA A 212 12.60 -16.43 -26.69
CA ALA A 212 13.91 -15.91 -26.30
C ALA A 212 14.90 -17.04 -25.96
N ASP A 213 16.18 -16.84 -26.32
CA ASP A 213 17.28 -17.77 -26.06
C ASP A 213 17.12 -19.19 -26.67
N ASP A 214 16.34 -19.38 -27.74
CA ASP A 214 16.26 -20.67 -28.48
C ASP A 214 17.44 -20.83 -29.46
N MET A 215 17.74 -22.05 -29.91
CA MET A 215 18.72 -22.33 -30.98
C MET A 215 20.13 -21.70 -30.79
N ILE A 216 20.55 -21.46 -29.55
CA ILE A 216 21.87 -20.88 -29.23
C ILE A 216 23.00 -21.82 -29.70
N PRO A 217 23.99 -21.32 -30.46
CA PRO A 217 25.11 -22.13 -30.93
C PRO A 217 25.90 -22.77 -29.79
N GLY A 218 25.92 -24.10 -29.79
CA GLY A 218 26.67 -24.88 -28.80
C GLY A 218 25.92 -25.11 -27.49
N ASP A 219 24.69 -24.61 -27.34
CA ASP A 219 23.80 -25.06 -26.26
C ASP A 219 23.47 -26.54 -26.45
N GLY A 220 23.48 -27.31 -25.37
CA GLY A 220 23.28 -28.75 -25.42
C GLY A 220 24.52 -29.57 -25.82
N GLU A 221 25.62 -28.96 -26.25
CA GLU A 221 26.86 -29.69 -26.54
C GLU A 221 27.58 -30.14 -25.26
N GLU A 222 28.24 -31.30 -25.34
CA GLU A 222 29.06 -31.81 -24.24
C GLU A 222 30.29 -30.91 -24.03
N CYS A 223 30.60 -30.63 -22.76
CA CYS A 223 31.70 -29.77 -22.36
C CYS A 223 32.41 -30.33 -21.13
N GLN A 224 33.59 -29.78 -20.81
CA GLN A 224 34.33 -30.11 -19.59
C GLN A 224 34.20 -28.97 -18.59
N THR A 225 33.63 -29.26 -17.42
CA THR A 225 33.37 -28.27 -16.35
C THR A 225 34.65 -27.85 -15.62
N GLY A 226 35.73 -28.64 -15.74
CA GLY A 226 36.96 -28.49 -14.96
C GLY A 226 36.86 -29.05 -13.54
N LEU A 227 35.70 -29.58 -13.14
CA LEU A 227 35.51 -30.24 -11.85
C LEU A 227 36.01 -31.69 -11.90
N PRO A 228 36.48 -32.26 -10.77
CA PRO A 228 36.90 -33.65 -10.70
C PRO A 228 35.71 -34.62 -10.69
N GLY A 229 35.97 -35.90 -10.95
CA GLY A 229 34.97 -36.98 -10.76
C GLY A 229 33.83 -36.99 -11.80
N ASN A 230 32.65 -37.40 -11.36
CA ASN A 230 31.41 -37.42 -12.16
C ASN A 230 30.95 -36.01 -12.58
N CYS A 231 31.44 -34.96 -11.91
CA CYS A 231 31.19 -33.58 -12.27
C CYS A 231 32.00 -33.10 -13.48
N ALA A 232 33.01 -33.85 -13.94
CA ALA A 232 33.94 -33.43 -14.99
C ALA A 232 33.26 -33.21 -16.35
N THR A 233 32.24 -34.01 -16.65
CA THR A 233 31.44 -33.92 -17.88
C THR A 233 30.21 -33.06 -17.64
N GLY A 234 30.03 -32.05 -18.48
CA GLY A 234 28.87 -31.18 -18.45
C GLY A 234 28.24 -31.00 -19.82
N ARG A 235 27.24 -30.13 -19.86
CA ARG A 235 26.57 -29.66 -21.07
C ARG A 235 26.54 -28.14 -21.03
N ASN A 236 26.83 -27.50 -22.16
CA ASN A 236 26.64 -26.06 -22.26
C ASN A 236 25.16 -25.75 -22.11
N THR A 237 24.83 -24.86 -21.19
CA THR A 237 23.47 -24.42 -20.90
C THR A 237 23.44 -22.90 -20.84
N CYS A 238 22.44 -22.28 -21.46
CA CYS A 238 22.20 -20.85 -21.33
C CYS A 238 21.81 -20.47 -19.89
N MET A 239 22.54 -19.52 -19.29
CA MET A 239 22.31 -18.99 -17.95
C MET A 239 21.77 -17.55 -17.99
N GLY A 240 20.98 -17.20 -19.02
CA GLY A 240 20.52 -15.84 -19.31
C GLY A 240 21.68 -14.89 -19.59
N ALA A 241 21.62 -13.62 -19.15
CA ALA A 241 22.64 -12.59 -19.40
C ALA A 241 24.09 -12.93 -18.96
N ALA A 242 24.30 -14.01 -18.20
CA ALA A 242 25.63 -14.52 -17.87
C ALA A 242 26.29 -15.30 -19.04
N GLY A 243 25.56 -15.54 -20.14
CA GLY A 243 26.02 -16.30 -21.30
C GLY A 243 25.85 -17.82 -21.12
N THR A 244 26.41 -18.57 -22.06
CA THR A 244 26.44 -20.04 -22.00
C THR A 244 27.50 -20.51 -21.01
N SER A 245 27.13 -21.45 -20.13
CA SER A 245 28.03 -22.04 -19.14
C SER A 245 28.00 -23.55 -19.19
N CYS A 246 29.14 -24.19 -18.94
CA CYS A 246 29.23 -25.64 -18.87
C CYS A 246 28.76 -26.13 -17.50
N VAL A 247 27.58 -26.76 -17.44
CA VAL A 247 26.99 -27.29 -16.20
C VAL A 247 27.10 -28.82 -16.13
N PRO A 248 27.43 -29.42 -14.97
CA PRO A 248 27.51 -30.87 -14.81
C PRO A 248 26.17 -31.56 -15.13
N VAL A 249 26.20 -32.70 -15.84
CA VAL A 249 24.98 -33.44 -16.24
C VAL A 249 24.76 -34.76 -15.50
N ASN A 250 25.76 -35.27 -14.78
CA ASN A 250 25.71 -36.53 -14.04
C ASN A 250 25.76 -36.28 -12.52
N GLN A 251 24.91 -35.38 -12.04
CA GLN A 251 24.75 -35.11 -10.61
C GLN A 251 23.88 -36.20 -9.98
N THR A 252 24.36 -36.79 -8.89
CA THR A 252 23.61 -37.73 -8.06
C THR A 252 23.63 -37.27 -6.61
N GLN A 253 22.72 -37.79 -5.79
CA GLN A 253 22.74 -37.49 -4.36
C GLN A 253 24.08 -37.92 -3.73
N GLU A 254 24.57 -37.11 -2.79
CA GLU A 254 25.74 -37.39 -1.98
C GLU A 254 25.66 -38.74 -1.27
N VAL A 255 26.77 -39.46 -1.30
CA VAL A 255 26.98 -40.70 -0.56
C VAL A 255 28.36 -40.62 0.08
N CYS A 256 28.55 -41.31 1.21
CA CYS A 256 29.83 -41.37 1.91
C CYS A 256 30.88 -42.14 1.10
N ASP A 257 31.50 -41.52 0.11
CA ASP A 257 32.54 -42.11 -0.74
C ASP A 257 33.75 -41.19 -0.97
N GLY A 258 33.71 -39.95 -0.47
CA GLY A 258 34.79 -38.97 -0.58
C GLY A 258 34.84 -38.27 -1.94
N ILE A 259 33.77 -38.37 -2.74
CA ILE A 259 33.55 -37.71 -4.01
C ILE A 259 32.44 -36.67 -3.82
N ASP A 260 32.49 -35.62 -4.64
CA ASP A 260 31.42 -34.60 -4.73
C ASP A 260 30.49 -35.09 -5.84
N ASN A 261 29.42 -35.77 -5.45
CA ASN A 261 28.49 -36.45 -6.33
C ASN A 261 27.39 -35.52 -6.84
N ASP A 262 27.02 -34.50 -6.06
CA ASP A 262 26.01 -33.48 -6.43
C ASP A 262 26.62 -32.22 -7.07
N CYS A 263 27.95 -32.12 -7.10
CA CYS A 263 28.73 -31.06 -7.70
C CYS A 263 28.55 -29.68 -7.03
N ASP A 264 28.22 -29.63 -5.74
CA ASP A 264 28.06 -28.38 -5.00
C ASP A 264 29.38 -27.80 -4.43
N GLY A 265 30.49 -28.50 -4.63
CA GLY A 265 31.83 -28.09 -4.23
C GLY A 265 32.23 -28.59 -2.83
N THR A 266 31.34 -29.31 -2.15
CA THR A 266 31.64 -30.01 -0.90
C THR A 266 31.46 -31.51 -1.08
N LYS A 267 32.28 -32.31 -0.39
CA LYS A 267 32.22 -33.77 -0.47
C LYS A 267 31.43 -34.32 0.70
N ASP A 268 30.66 -35.38 0.48
CA ASP A 268 29.94 -36.14 1.51
C ASP A 268 29.01 -35.25 2.40
N ASN A 269 28.48 -34.17 1.84
CA ASN A 269 27.54 -33.25 2.51
C ASN A 269 26.09 -33.64 2.20
N ARG A 270 25.11 -33.05 2.89
CA ARG A 270 23.66 -33.27 2.63
C ARG A 270 23.21 -34.73 2.51
N ILE A 271 23.95 -35.66 3.10
CA ILE A 271 23.58 -37.08 3.15
C ILE A 271 22.41 -37.22 4.12
N GLU A 272 21.24 -37.61 3.60
CA GLU A 272 19.97 -37.65 4.34
C GLU A 272 20.06 -38.45 5.65
N LEU A 273 20.89 -39.50 5.66
CA LEU A 273 21.05 -40.36 6.83
C LEU A 273 21.99 -39.76 7.89
N VAL A 274 22.93 -38.88 7.54
CA VAL A 274 23.91 -38.36 8.51
C VAL A 274 23.22 -37.54 9.61
N GLY A 275 23.52 -37.85 10.86
CA GLY A 275 22.88 -37.25 12.03
C GLY A 275 21.54 -37.89 12.41
N THR A 276 20.96 -38.75 11.57
CA THR A 276 19.76 -39.51 11.94
C THR A 276 20.09 -40.66 12.89
N PHE A 277 19.09 -41.06 13.66
CA PHE A 277 19.20 -42.13 14.63
C PHE A 277 19.49 -43.49 13.97
N CYS A 278 20.41 -44.25 14.55
CA CYS A 278 20.76 -45.60 14.13
C CYS A 278 20.81 -46.56 15.33
N MET A 279 20.62 -47.85 15.04
CA MET A 279 20.87 -48.93 16.00
C MET A 279 22.05 -49.77 15.51
N SER A 280 23.09 -49.91 16.34
CA SER A 280 24.25 -50.74 16.02
C SER A 280 23.90 -52.23 16.05
N GLU A 281 24.35 -52.97 15.03
CA GLU A 281 24.23 -54.42 14.97
C GLU A 281 25.25 -55.14 15.88
N ASN A 282 26.12 -54.39 16.58
CA ASN A 282 27.08 -54.98 17.51
C ASN A 282 26.34 -55.67 18.68
N GLN A 283 26.50 -56.99 18.78
CA GLN A 283 25.85 -57.81 19.80
C GLN A 283 26.36 -57.57 21.22
N GLN A 284 27.51 -56.91 21.38
CA GLN A 284 28.08 -56.55 22.69
C GLN A 284 27.38 -55.35 23.31
N LEU A 285 26.77 -54.47 22.50
CA LEU A 285 26.02 -53.32 22.99
C LEU A 285 24.58 -53.78 23.27
N ARG A 286 24.05 -53.53 24.48
CA ARG A 286 22.65 -53.77 24.85
C ARG A 286 21.98 -52.45 25.24
N GLY A 287 20.65 -52.45 25.30
CA GLY A 287 19.88 -51.26 25.72
C GLY A 287 20.18 -49.99 24.93
N GLU A 288 20.30 -48.88 25.67
CA GLU A 288 20.59 -47.53 25.17
C GLU A 288 21.94 -47.43 24.45
N CYS A 289 22.91 -48.31 24.77
CA CYS A 289 24.23 -48.31 24.14
C CYS A 289 24.23 -48.74 22.67
N ARG A 290 23.15 -49.38 22.17
CA ARG A 290 23.01 -49.63 20.73
C ARG A 290 22.61 -48.38 19.95
N LYS A 291 22.12 -47.35 20.65
CA LYS A 291 21.65 -46.12 20.03
C LYS A 291 22.85 -45.25 19.65
N GLY A 292 22.78 -44.72 18.44
CA GLY A 292 23.79 -43.84 17.92
C GLY A 292 23.22 -42.96 16.82
N ASN A 293 24.12 -42.27 16.14
CA ASN A 293 23.79 -41.49 14.96
C ASN A 293 24.66 -41.96 13.80
N TRP A 294 24.07 -41.99 12.61
CA TRP A 294 24.83 -42.24 11.39
C TRP A 294 25.84 -41.12 11.17
N GLN A 295 27.10 -41.49 10.96
CA GLN A 295 28.18 -40.56 10.67
C GLN A 295 29.00 -41.08 9.48
N CYS A 296 29.51 -40.14 8.69
CA CYS A 296 30.47 -40.43 7.64
C CYS A 296 31.86 -40.57 8.28
N THR A 297 32.39 -41.79 8.38
CA THR A 297 33.68 -42.05 9.04
C THR A 297 34.54 -43.01 8.22
N GLY A 298 35.85 -43.03 8.50
CA GLY A 298 36.84 -43.81 7.77
C GLY A 298 37.69 -42.94 6.86
N THR A 299 39.00 -42.87 7.12
CA THR A 299 39.97 -42.27 6.20
C THR A 299 40.95 -43.36 5.78
N PRO A 300 41.33 -43.49 4.49
CA PRO A 300 41.02 -42.64 3.34
C PRO A 300 39.73 -42.99 2.57
N THR A 301 39.03 -44.08 2.92
CA THR A 301 37.76 -44.50 2.30
C THR A 301 36.62 -44.24 3.28
N PRO A 302 35.91 -43.10 3.19
CA PRO A 302 34.77 -42.81 4.05
C PRO A 302 33.64 -43.79 3.76
N SER A 303 32.86 -44.07 4.78
CA SER A 303 31.68 -44.94 4.73
C SER A 303 30.69 -44.50 5.78
N LEU A 304 29.41 -44.78 5.55
CA LEU A 304 28.35 -44.48 6.51
C LEU A 304 28.40 -45.52 7.65
N VAL A 305 28.70 -45.08 8.86
CA VAL A 305 28.83 -45.93 10.05
C VAL A 305 27.91 -45.43 11.16
N CYS A 306 27.25 -46.34 11.86
CA CYS A 306 26.49 -46.00 13.05
C CYS A 306 27.47 -45.80 14.22
N VAL A 307 27.65 -44.56 14.66
CA VAL A 307 28.52 -44.23 15.81
C VAL A 307 27.64 -44.17 17.06
N THR A 308 27.83 -45.12 17.96
CA THR A 308 27.08 -45.25 19.22
C THR A 308 27.64 -44.32 20.29
N ASN A 309 26.83 -44.04 21.31
CA ASN A 309 27.27 -43.30 22.49
C ASN A 309 28.41 -44.04 23.22
N GLU A 310 29.33 -43.29 23.82
CA GLU A 310 30.38 -43.83 24.70
C GLU A 310 29.75 -44.32 26.03
N PRO A 311 30.23 -45.44 26.60
CA PRO A 311 29.75 -45.92 27.90
C PRO A 311 30.02 -44.89 29.01
N THR A 312 29.02 -44.64 29.85
CA THR A 312 29.11 -43.73 31.00
C THR A 312 28.96 -44.48 32.31
N THR A 313 29.33 -43.88 33.45
CA THR A 313 29.13 -44.51 34.76
C THR A 313 27.64 -44.77 35.04
N GLU A 314 27.34 -45.93 35.61
CA GLU A 314 25.99 -46.33 36.04
C GLU A 314 25.29 -45.30 36.95
N VAL A 315 24.03 -45.04 36.66
CA VAL A 315 23.11 -44.25 37.50
C VAL A 315 22.12 -45.20 38.14
N CYS A 316 22.43 -45.64 39.35
CA CYS A 316 21.64 -46.64 40.06
C CYS A 316 20.15 -46.26 40.22
N GLY A 317 19.28 -47.26 40.08
CA GLY A 317 17.84 -47.19 40.35
C GLY A 317 16.98 -46.74 39.17
N ASN A 318 17.56 -46.58 37.98
CA ASN A 318 16.83 -46.10 36.80
C ASN A 318 16.47 -47.22 35.79
N GLY A 319 16.97 -48.44 36.00
CA GLY A 319 16.69 -49.60 35.15
C GLY A 319 17.33 -49.54 33.76
N LEU A 320 18.30 -48.65 33.55
CA LEU A 320 19.08 -48.50 32.33
C LEU A 320 20.48 -49.11 32.50
N ASP A 321 21.15 -49.34 31.36
CA ASP A 321 22.49 -49.93 31.26
C ASP A 321 23.35 -48.87 30.55
N GLU A 322 23.87 -47.93 31.34
CA GLU A 322 24.64 -46.76 30.89
C GLU A 322 26.11 -47.08 30.65
N ASP A 323 26.64 -48.06 31.38
CA ASP A 323 28.04 -48.48 31.26
C ASP A 323 28.25 -49.60 30.22
N CYS A 324 27.15 -50.06 29.62
CA CYS A 324 27.11 -51.09 28.59
C CYS A 324 27.69 -52.44 29.05
N SER A 325 27.64 -52.74 30.36
CA SER A 325 28.04 -54.02 30.94
C SER A 325 27.10 -55.17 30.51
N GLY A 326 25.87 -54.83 30.10
CA GLY A 326 24.83 -55.78 29.72
C GLY A 326 23.85 -56.14 30.84
N THR A 327 23.98 -55.49 32.00
CA THR A 327 23.13 -55.61 33.19
C THR A 327 22.80 -54.21 33.70
N ALA A 328 21.51 -53.90 33.87
CA ALA A 328 21.10 -52.62 34.42
C ALA A 328 21.41 -52.51 35.92
N ASP A 329 21.84 -51.33 36.37
CA ASP A 329 22.05 -50.96 37.78
C ASP A 329 23.09 -51.84 38.54
N ASP A 330 24.11 -52.36 37.87
CA ASP A 330 25.09 -53.30 38.46
C ASP A 330 26.40 -52.65 38.95
N GLY A 331 26.46 -51.32 38.95
CA GLY A 331 27.63 -50.52 39.34
C GLY A 331 28.01 -50.60 40.83
N GLU A 332 29.28 -50.27 41.11
CA GLU A 332 29.84 -50.23 42.46
C GLU A 332 29.17 -49.11 43.30
N GLY A 333 28.21 -49.48 44.15
CA GLY A 333 27.41 -48.53 44.94
C GLY A 333 25.89 -48.69 44.78
N CYS A 334 25.42 -49.50 43.82
CA CYS A 334 24.00 -49.74 43.55
C CYS A 334 23.32 -50.75 44.50
N GLY A 335 23.93 -51.09 45.64
CA GLY A 335 23.27 -51.93 46.65
C GLY A 335 22.12 -51.19 47.34
N CYS A 336 20.96 -51.83 47.47
CA CYS A 336 19.87 -51.36 48.32
C CYS A 336 19.91 -52.11 49.67
N VAL A 337 19.83 -51.39 50.78
CA VAL A 337 19.51 -51.97 52.10
C VAL A 337 18.10 -51.52 52.41
N ASP A 338 17.16 -52.45 52.25
CA ASP A 338 15.73 -52.28 52.39
C ASP A 338 15.25 -53.29 53.45
N GLY A 339 14.86 -52.78 54.61
CA GLY A 339 14.57 -53.56 55.81
C GLY A 339 13.19 -54.20 55.84
N ASP A 340 12.23 -53.67 55.09
CA ASP A 340 10.83 -54.11 55.09
C ASP A 340 10.28 -54.56 53.72
N GLY A 341 11.07 -54.36 52.66
CA GLY A 341 10.86 -54.87 51.33
C GLY A 341 9.96 -54.01 50.45
N ASP A 342 9.83 -52.71 50.71
CA ASP A 342 9.00 -51.81 49.89
C ASP A 342 9.76 -51.09 48.75
N GLY A 343 11.08 -51.27 48.66
CA GLY A 343 11.95 -50.71 47.63
C GLY A 343 12.58 -49.35 47.98
N TYR A 344 12.22 -48.75 49.11
CA TYR A 344 12.89 -47.60 49.69
C TYR A 344 13.87 -48.06 50.78
N GLY A 345 14.83 -47.23 51.18
CA GLY A 345 15.82 -47.62 52.19
C GLY A 345 17.13 -46.84 52.10
N THR A 346 18.25 -47.46 52.45
CA THR A 346 19.57 -46.81 52.38
C THR A 346 20.46 -47.46 51.32
N GLY A 347 20.79 -46.72 50.26
CA GLY A 347 21.73 -47.15 49.22
C GLY A 347 21.39 -46.61 47.84
N GLY A 348 22.30 -46.74 46.88
CA GLY A 348 22.10 -46.24 45.51
C GLY A 348 21.02 -46.99 44.74
N GLY A 349 20.73 -48.24 45.10
CA GLY A 349 19.71 -49.06 44.45
C GLY A 349 18.29 -48.94 45.04
N CYS A 350 18.07 -48.08 46.04
CA CYS A 350 16.74 -47.80 46.59
C CYS A 350 16.03 -46.76 45.71
N LEU A 351 14.69 -46.83 45.61
CA LEU A 351 13.88 -45.81 44.92
C LEU A 351 13.94 -44.43 45.62
N GLY A 352 14.42 -44.40 46.86
CA GLY A 352 14.64 -43.20 47.66
C GLY A 352 15.02 -43.58 49.09
N ALA A 353 15.35 -42.55 49.89
CA ALA A 353 15.60 -42.73 51.31
C ALA A 353 14.29 -42.98 52.06
N ASP A 354 14.22 -44.06 52.83
CA ASP A 354 13.08 -44.35 53.69
C ASP A 354 13.25 -43.70 55.08
N CYS A 355 12.20 -43.02 55.55
CA CYS A 355 12.16 -42.44 56.88
C CYS A 355 11.80 -43.48 57.97
N ASP A 356 11.19 -44.62 57.62
CA ASP A 356 10.99 -45.78 58.49
C ASP A 356 11.14 -47.12 57.75
N ASP A 357 12.40 -47.51 57.53
CA ASP A 357 12.89 -48.76 56.90
C ASP A 357 12.49 -50.07 57.64
N THR A 358 11.50 -49.99 58.53
CA THR A 358 10.91 -51.14 59.24
C THR A 358 9.42 -51.29 58.98
N ASN A 359 8.80 -50.36 58.27
CA ASN A 359 7.38 -50.33 57.97
C ASN A 359 7.08 -49.93 56.51
N ARG A 360 6.82 -50.95 55.69
CA ARG A 360 6.40 -50.92 54.27
C ARG A 360 5.23 -49.99 53.87
N SER A 361 4.63 -49.31 54.84
CA SER A 361 3.52 -48.36 54.63
C SER A 361 3.97 -46.91 54.83
N ILE A 362 5.19 -46.68 55.30
CA ILE A 362 5.80 -45.37 55.51
C ILE A 362 6.98 -45.32 54.54
N HIS A 363 6.85 -44.56 53.47
CA HIS A 363 7.92 -44.43 52.48
C HIS A 363 7.63 -43.23 51.55
N PRO A 364 8.66 -42.71 50.85
CA PRO A 364 8.46 -41.65 49.87
C PRO A 364 7.31 -41.92 48.90
N GLY A 365 6.35 -40.97 48.84
CA GLY A 365 5.20 -41.02 47.93
C GLY A 365 3.92 -41.65 48.48
N GLN A 366 3.88 -42.12 49.74
CA GLN A 366 2.66 -42.57 50.41
C GLN A 366 1.74 -41.40 50.84
N PRO A 367 0.46 -41.36 50.45
CA PRO A 367 -0.41 -40.25 50.84
C PRO A 367 -0.72 -40.28 52.35
N ASP A 368 -0.63 -39.12 53.03
CA ASP A 368 -1.09 -38.96 54.42
C ASP A 368 -2.62 -39.00 54.50
N VAL A 369 -3.18 -40.21 54.54
CA VAL A 369 -4.63 -40.44 54.53
C VAL A 369 -5.26 -40.35 55.92
N GLU A 370 -4.47 -40.46 56.97
CA GLU A 370 -4.90 -40.40 58.37
C GLU A 370 -4.13 -39.29 59.09
N CYS A 371 -4.79 -38.38 59.81
CA CYS A 371 -4.15 -37.37 60.66
C CYS A 371 -3.67 -38.05 61.95
N ASN A 372 -2.57 -38.81 61.86
CA ASN A 372 -2.07 -39.72 62.89
C ASN A 372 -0.78 -39.20 63.56
N GLY A 373 -0.21 -38.09 63.07
CA GLY A 373 1.00 -37.46 63.57
C GLY A 373 2.31 -38.14 63.13
N ILE A 374 2.26 -39.01 62.12
CA ILE A 374 3.37 -39.68 61.45
C ILE A 374 3.55 -39.03 60.06
N ASP A 375 4.78 -39.02 59.56
CA ASP A 375 5.11 -38.60 58.18
C ASP A 375 5.04 -39.84 57.29
N ASP A 376 3.88 -40.16 56.71
CA ASP A 376 3.71 -41.42 55.95
C ASP A 376 4.42 -41.35 54.58
N ASN A 377 4.58 -40.16 53.98
CA ASN A 377 5.34 -39.95 52.72
C ASN A 377 6.80 -39.53 52.88
N CYS A 378 7.33 -39.39 54.09
CA CYS A 378 8.67 -38.87 54.32
C CYS A 378 8.92 -37.48 53.67
N ALA A 379 7.91 -36.61 53.57
CA ALA A 379 8.04 -35.28 52.94
C ALA A 379 8.63 -34.21 53.87
N GLY A 380 9.01 -34.59 55.10
CA GLY A 380 9.69 -33.70 56.05
C GLY A 380 8.75 -33.01 57.02
N GLY A 381 7.53 -33.51 57.15
CA GLY A 381 6.52 -33.00 58.06
C GLY A 381 5.49 -34.10 58.43
N ARG A 382 4.56 -33.82 59.35
CA ARG A 382 3.54 -34.79 59.75
C ARG A 382 2.19 -34.40 59.14
N ASP A 383 1.57 -35.32 58.40
CA ASP A 383 0.21 -35.18 57.86
C ASP A 383 -0.01 -33.98 56.90
N GLU A 384 1.01 -33.45 56.22
CA GLU A 384 0.89 -32.29 55.32
C GLU A 384 0.07 -32.59 54.06
N GLY A 385 -0.01 -33.87 53.67
CA GLY A 385 -0.86 -34.35 52.60
C GLY A 385 -2.34 -34.52 53.00
N PHE A 386 -2.69 -34.32 54.28
CA PHE A 386 -4.02 -34.65 54.79
C PHE A 386 -5.14 -33.77 54.18
N VAL A 387 -6.09 -34.41 53.49
CA VAL A 387 -7.23 -33.75 52.84
C VAL A 387 -8.54 -34.10 53.56
N ALA A 388 -8.98 -33.27 54.51
CA ALA A 388 -10.22 -33.52 55.28
C ALA A 388 -11.50 -32.84 54.76
N GLY A 389 -11.43 -32.06 53.67
CA GLY A 389 -12.59 -31.38 53.10
C GLY A 389 -12.77 -29.92 53.57
N ASN A 390 -13.94 -29.34 53.32
CA ASN A 390 -14.22 -27.90 53.52
C ASN A 390 -14.81 -27.63 54.92
N CYS A 391 -14.55 -26.44 55.47
CA CYS A 391 -15.11 -25.95 56.73
C CYS A 391 -15.48 -24.46 56.63
N GLU A 392 -16.22 -23.94 57.61
CA GLU A 392 -16.57 -22.51 57.69
C GLU A 392 -15.74 -21.86 58.81
N ALA A 393 -14.87 -20.91 58.44
CA ALA A 393 -14.02 -20.18 59.40
C ALA A 393 -14.73 -18.92 59.92
N GLU A 394 -14.32 -18.39 61.09
CA GLU A 394 -14.83 -17.13 61.64
C GLU A 394 -14.28 -15.89 60.89
N ALA A 395 -14.44 -15.83 59.56
CA ALA A 395 -14.01 -14.72 58.71
C ALA A 395 -15.20 -14.12 57.92
N THR A 396 -15.09 -12.86 57.51
CA THR A 396 -16.16 -12.13 56.79
C THR A 396 -15.91 -12.18 55.28
N GLY A 397 -16.96 -12.23 54.45
CA GLY A 397 -16.83 -12.19 52.99
C GLY A 397 -16.41 -13.52 52.35
N GLN A 398 -15.59 -13.46 51.29
CA GLN A 398 -15.13 -14.64 50.53
C GLN A 398 -14.20 -15.56 51.36
N CYS A 399 -13.64 -15.04 52.44
CA CYS A 399 -12.74 -15.71 53.37
C CYS A 399 -13.43 -16.70 54.33
N ALA A 400 -14.77 -16.75 54.36
CA ALA A 400 -15.54 -17.63 55.25
C ALA A 400 -15.39 -19.12 54.89
N GLN A 401 -14.99 -19.46 53.66
CA GLN A 401 -14.75 -20.84 53.22
C GLN A 401 -13.32 -21.28 53.53
N GLY A 402 -13.16 -22.14 54.53
CA GLY A 402 -11.89 -22.75 54.94
C GLY A 402 -11.72 -24.21 54.52
N ARG A 403 -10.55 -24.77 54.81
CA ARG A 403 -10.24 -26.20 54.64
C ARG A 403 -9.82 -26.80 55.98
N LEU A 404 -10.23 -28.04 56.21
CA LEU A 404 -9.78 -28.82 57.36
C LEU A 404 -8.32 -29.24 57.13
N ALA A 405 -7.42 -28.80 58.02
CA ALA A 405 -6.01 -29.14 58.02
C ALA A 405 -5.64 -29.90 59.31
N CYS A 406 -4.68 -30.81 59.24
CA CYS A 406 -4.11 -31.45 60.42
C CYS A 406 -3.09 -30.48 61.06
N SER A 407 -3.09 -30.37 62.38
CA SER A 407 -2.06 -29.63 63.13
C SER A 407 -0.92 -30.56 63.54
N ASP A 408 0.25 -30.00 63.87
CA ASP A 408 1.42 -30.73 64.39
C ASP A 408 1.14 -31.66 65.60
N ALA A 409 -0.02 -31.49 66.24
CA ALA A 409 -0.49 -32.30 67.36
C ALA A 409 -1.42 -33.47 66.96
N GLY A 410 -1.61 -33.73 65.66
CA GLY A 410 -2.53 -34.77 65.16
C GLY A 410 -4.01 -34.41 65.36
N VAL A 411 -4.33 -33.11 65.34
CA VAL A 411 -5.70 -32.61 65.53
C VAL A 411 -6.17 -31.88 64.28
N VAL A 412 -7.32 -32.28 63.76
CA VAL A 412 -7.98 -31.61 62.63
C VAL A 412 -8.56 -30.28 63.06
N SER A 413 -8.14 -29.18 62.43
CA SER A 413 -8.61 -27.82 62.66
C SER A 413 -9.04 -27.15 61.36
N CYS A 414 -10.00 -26.21 61.44
CA CYS A 414 -10.38 -25.40 60.28
C CYS A 414 -9.38 -24.26 60.09
N VAL A 415 -8.76 -24.19 58.92
CA VAL A 415 -7.91 -23.07 58.51
C VAL A 415 -8.69 -22.28 57.46
N ALA A 416 -8.86 -20.97 57.67
CA ALA A 416 -9.51 -20.09 56.71
C ALA A 416 -8.80 -20.18 55.35
N GLY A 417 -9.57 -20.21 54.26
CA GLY A 417 -8.99 -20.25 52.93
C GLY A 417 -8.24 -18.97 52.67
N THR A 418 -7.01 -19.07 52.18
CA THR A 418 -6.26 -17.93 51.61
C THR A 418 -6.48 -17.92 50.09
N PRO A 419 -7.50 -17.26 49.55
CA PRO A 419 -7.39 -16.74 48.21
C PRO A 419 -6.40 -15.56 48.23
N ALA A 420 -5.22 -15.73 47.62
CA ALA A 420 -4.32 -14.63 47.29
C ALA A 420 -4.88 -13.84 46.09
N LEU A 421 -6.10 -13.33 46.22
CA LEU A 421 -6.68 -12.45 45.22
C LEU A 421 -6.16 -11.02 45.47
N SER A 422 -6.14 -10.22 44.42
CA SER A 422 -5.69 -8.84 44.46
C SER A 422 -6.89 -7.94 44.81
N GLU A 423 -6.76 -7.04 45.79
CA GLU A 423 -7.79 -6.10 46.23
C GLU A 423 -8.47 -5.33 45.07
N SER A 424 -9.71 -5.70 44.78
CA SER A 424 -10.55 -5.02 43.80
C SER A 424 -11.34 -3.91 44.47
N CYS A 425 -11.63 -2.81 43.76
CA CYS A 425 -12.39 -1.70 44.34
C CYS A 425 -13.90 -2.06 44.46
N ASN A 426 -14.30 -2.86 45.45
CA ASN A 426 -15.65 -3.40 45.62
C ASN A 426 -16.25 -3.30 47.04
N GLY A 427 -15.53 -2.75 48.02
CA GLY A 427 -15.96 -2.66 49.42
C GLY A 427 -15.85 -3.97 50.23
N LEU A 428 -15.06 -4.95 49.77
CA LEU A 428 -14.88 -6.27 50.39
C LEU A 428 -13.39 -6.59 50.63
N ASP A 429 -13.13 -7.39 51.66
CA ASP A 429 -11.83 -8.01 51.94
C ASP A 429 -11.67 -9.24 51.02
N ASP A 430 -11.06 -9.02 49.85
CA ASP A 430 -10.88 -10.04 48.80
C ASP A 430 -9.61 -10.90 49.01
N ASP A 431 -8.63 -10.42 49.77
CA ASP A 431 -7.31 -11.06 49.98
C ASP A 431 -7.11 -11.62 51.39
N CYS A 432 -8.12 -11.47 52.26
CA CYS A 432 -8.22 -12.03 53.60
C CYS A 432 -7.16 -11.53 54.58
N ASP A 433 -6.66 -10.31 54.39
CA ASP A 433 -5.70 -9.68 55.30
C ASP A 433 -6.35 -8.97 56.50
N GLY A 434 -7.69 -8.87 56.50
CA GLY A 434 -8.51 -8.24 57.52
C GLY A 434 -8.79 -6.75 57.28
N ARG A 435 -8.48 -6.21 56.10
CA ARG A 435 -8.78 -4.85 55.65
C ARG A 435 -9.67 -4.89 54.40
N ASP A 436 -10.37 -3.80 54.16
CA ASP A 436 -11.11 -3.57 52.91
C ASP A 436 -10.42 -2.47 52.08
N ASP A 437 -10.79 -2.37 50.81
CA ASP A 437 -10.33 -1.42 49.79
C ASP A 437 -10.74 0.05 50.06
N THR A 438 -11.25 0.35 51.27
CA THR A 438 -11.66 1.70 51.67
C THR A 438 -10.53 2.53 52.27
N GLN A 439 -9.35 1.95 52.49
CA GLN A 439 -8.16 2.62 53.02
C GLN A 439 -7.16 3.06 51.92
N PRO A 440 -6.51 4.24 52.04
CA PRO A 440 -5.53 4.69 51.05
C PRO A 440 -4.31 3.77 50.98
N GLY A 441 -4.07 3.16 49.82
CA GLY A 441 -2.89 2.31 49.55
C GLY A 441 -3.19 0.81 49.45
N GLU A 442 -4.40 0.40 49.86
CA GLU A 442 -4.91 -0.98 49.87
C GLU A 442 -5.82 -1.23 48.65
N VAL A 443 -5.45 -0.66 47.48
CA VAL A 443 -6.18 -0.88 46.23
C VAL A 443 -5.17 -1.10 45.12
N ASN A 444 -5.17 -2.30 44.54
CA ASN A 444 -4.31 -2.66 43.41
C ASN A 444 -5.10 -2.86 42.10
N ASP A 445 -6.32 -2.34 42.05
CA ASP A 445 -7.17 -2.28 40.86
C ASP A 445 -6.48 -1.49 39.73
N ALA A 446 -6.33 -2.14 38.58
CA ALA A 446 -5.63 -1.61 37.41
C ALA A 446 -6.18 -0.26 36.90
N GLN A 447 -7.43 0.08 37.24
CA GLN A 447 -8.07 1.33 36.83
C GLN A 447 -7.71 2.52 37.74
N VAL A 448 -7.37 2.27 39.01
CA VAL A 448 -7.04 3.32 39.97
C VAL A 448 -5.67 3.94 39.61
N GLY A 449 -5.58 5.27 39.60
CA GLY A 449 -4.37 5.99 39.19
C GLY A 449 -4.28 6.31 37.69
N GLN A 450 -5.20 5.80 36.86
CA GLN A 450 -5.25 6.19 35.44
C GLN A 450 -5.81 7.61 35.26
N ALA A 451 -5.33 8.31 34.23
CA ALA A 451 -5.86 9.61 33.84
C ALA A 451 -7.29 9.48 33.31
N CYS A 452 -8.16 10.37 33.75
CA CYS A 452 -9.55 10.45 33.31
C CYS A 452 -9.91 11.90 32.95
N SER A 453 -11.06 12.09 32.31
CA SER A 453 -11.64 13.41 32.08
C SER A 453 -12.89 13.56 32.95
N SER A 454 -12.84 14.47 33.92
CA SER A 454 -14.03 14.84 34.70
C SER A 454 -14.97 15.71 33.85
N ASN A 455 -16.15 15.98 34.37
CA ASN A 455 -17.11 16.88 33.72
C ASN A 455 -16.83 18.36 34.02
N ASN A 456 -15.68 18.70 34.60
CA ASN A 456 -15.30 20.07 34.88
C ASN A 456 -14.85 20.81 33.61
N GLN A 457 -14.99 22.12 33.60
CA GLN A 457 -14.61 22.98 32.47
C GLN A 457 -13.13 23.36 32.55
N GLY A 458 -12.58 23.90 31.46
CA GLY A 458 -11.22 24.46 31.45
C GLY A 458 -10.10 23.48 31.82
N GLU A 459 -9.14 23.98 32.59
CA GLU A 459 -7.94 23.26 33.07
C GLU A 459 -8.27 22.17 34.10
N CYS A 460 -9.51 22.16 34.60
CA CYS A 460 -9.99 21.26 35.63
C CYS A 460 -10.51 19.92 35.08
N ARG A 461 -10.61 19.81 33.75
CA ARG A 461 -11.11 18.62 33.07
C ARG A 461 -10.23 17.38 33.25
N PRO A 462 -8.89 17.44 33.23
CA PRO A 462 -8.05 16.28 33.52
C PRO A 462 -8.11 15.88 35.00
N GLY A 463 -8.33 14.59 35.26
CA GLY A 463 -8.39 14.01 36.59
C GLY A 463 -7.70 12.65 36.67
N THR A 464 -7.77 12.03 37.84
CA THR A 464 -7.30 10.68 38.12
C THR A 464 -8.43 9.84 38.71
N LEU A 465 -8.52 8.58 38.28
CA LEU A 465 -9.48 7.62 38.83
C LEU A 465 -9.08 7.23 40.25
N VAL A 466 -10.00 7.38 41.21
CA VAL A 466 -9.80 7.00 42.62
C VAL A 466 -10.88 6.04 43.09
N CYS A 467 -10.50 5.08 43.92
CA CYS A 467 -11.44 4.17 44.58
C CYS A 467 -12.20 4.89 45.70
N THR A 468 -13.49 4.63 45.80
CA THR A 468 -14.38 5.19 46.83
C THR A 468 -15.19 4.14 47.58
N GLY A 469 -15.07 2.84 47.23
CA GLY A 469 -15.86 1.74 47.80
C GLY A 469 -17.39 1.89 47.61
N GLY A 470 -17.83 2.85 46.80
CA GLY A 470 -19.25 3.20 46.60
C GLY A 470 -19.86 2.64 45.32
N ASN A 471 -21.03 3.14 44.93
CA ASN A 471 -21.60 2.89 43.60
C ASN A 471 -21.79 4.23 42.86
N PRO A 472 -20.99 4.53 41.82
CA PRO A 472 -19.94 3.70 41.24
C PRO A 472 -18.67 3.61 42.13
N PRO A 473 -17.92 2.49 42.09
CA PRO A 473 -16.77 2.26 42.98
C PRO A 473 -15.58 3.14 42.66
N ILE A 474 -15.37 3.43 41.37
CA ILE A 474 -14.29 4.28 40.87
C ILE A 474 -14.87 5.57 40.32
N VAL A 475 -14.37 6.71 40.82
CA VAL A 475 -14.78 8.05 40.38
C VAL A 475 -13.58 8.83 39.86
N CYS A 476 -13.81 9.67 38.84
CA CYS A 476 -12.80 10.59 38.34
C CYS A 476 -12.74 11.84 39.23
N ARG A 477 -11.62 12.08 39.91
CA ARG A 477 -11.37 13.33 40.65
C ARG A 477 -10.40 14.21 39.87
N SER A 478 -10.73 15.48 39.69
CA SER A 478 -9.86 16.46 39.03
C SER A 478 -8.51 16.59 39.72
N ASN A 479 -7.46 16.80 38.94
CA ASN A 479 -6.09 16.91 39.43
C ASN A 479 -5.79 18.28 40.07
N ILE A 480 -6.63 19.28 39.83
CA ILE A 480 -6.56 20.62 40.42
C ILE A 480 -7.66 20.72 41.46
N GLN A 481 -7.34 21.17 42.68
CA GLN A 481 -8.34 21.38 43.73
C GLN A 481 -9.11 22.69 43.50
N PRO A 482 -10.39 22.78 43.91
CA PRO A 482 -11.15 24.02 43.83
C PRO A 482 -10.44 25.18 44.56
N ASN A 483 -10.31 26.33 43.90
CA ASN A 483 -9.61 27.54 44.34
C ASN A 483 -8.09 27.40 44.51
N GLU A 484 -7.45 26.35 43.96
CA GLU A 484 -5.99 26.16 44.08
C GLU A 484 -5.20 27.10 43.15
N ARG A 485 -5.80 27.49 42.02
CA ARG A 485 -5.22 28.46 41.08
C ARG A 485 -6.00 29.77 41.13
N VAL A 486 -5.43 30.81 40.52
CA VAL A 486 -6.11 32.10 40.36
C VAL A 486 -6.65 32.14 38.94
N GLU A 487 -7.89 32.57 38.79
CA GLU A 487 -8.52 32.79 37.49
C GLU A 487 -7.71 33.72 36.59
N ALA A 488 -7.76 33.45 35.30
CA ALA A 488 -7.18 34.29 34.26
C ALA A 488 -8.24 34.54 33.20
N CYS A 489 -8.35 35.79 32.70
CA CYS A 489 -9.23 36.19 31.58
C CYS A 489 -8.85 35.50 30.24
N ASP A 490 -8.87 34.17 30.19
CA ASP A 490 -8.55 33.33 29.03
C ASP A 490 -9.77 32.53 28.53
N GLY A 491 -10.85 32.46 29.32
CA GLY A 491 -12.07 31.71 29.00
C GLY A 491 -12.02 30.23 29.41
N LEU A 492 -11.11 29.86 30.30
CA LEU A 492 -11.05 28.55 30.96
C LEU A 492 -11.32 28.73 32.46
N ASP A 493 -12.06 27.78 33.04
CA ASP A 493 -12.14 27.60 34.50
C ASP A 493 -10.78 27.07 34.97
N ASN A 494 -9.99 27.94 35.59
CA ASN A 494 -8.61 27.69 35.96
C ASN A 494 -8.49 27.29 37.44
N ASP A 495 -9.41 27.76 38.28
CA ASP A 495 -9.45 27.49 39.70
C ASP A 495 -10.46 26.40 40.11
N CYS A 496 -11.24 25.86 39.18
CA CYS A 496 -12.13 24.72 39.36
C CYS A 496 -13.29 24.97 40.32
N ASP A 497 -13.75 26.21 40.46
CA ASP A 497 -14.94 26.56 41.23
C ASP A 497 -16.26 26.32 40.47
N GLY A 498 -16.17 26.09 39.15
CA GLY A 498 -17.26 25.73 38.26
C GLY A 498 -17.84 26.90 37.45
N ASP A 499 -17.37 28.12 37.67
CA ASP A 499 -17.63 29.26 36.81
C ASP A 499 -16.41 29.54 35.89
N THR A 500 -16.51 30.49 34.97
CA THR A 500 -15.41 30.83 34.05
C THR A 500 -15.21 32.34 34.04
N ASP A 501 -13.97 32.79 34.30
CA ASP A 501 -13.61 34.21 34.40
C ASP A 501 -14.48 35.00 35.43
N GLU A 502 -15.01 34.35 36.45
CA GLU A 502 -16.06 34.86 37.37
C GLU A 502 -15.57 35.92 38.34
N THR A 503 -14.29 35.88 38.71
CA THR A 503 -13.63 36.93 39.48
C THR A 503 -13.39 38.21 38.66
N PHE A 504 -13.75 38.24 37.36
CA PHE A 504 -13.58 39.38 36.45
C PHE A 504 -14.90 39.86 35.79
N SER A 505 -15.79 40.54 36.52
CA SER A 505 -16.97 41.18 35.91
C SER A 505 -17.07 42.71 36.15
N PRO A 506 -17.45 43.52 35.14
CA PRO A 506 -17.81 43.16 33.76
C PRO A 506 -16.72 43.50 32.71
N ALA A 507 -16.46 42.50 31.85
CA ALA A 507 -15.73 42.51 30.58
C ALA A 507 -14.21 42.77 30.65
N CYS A 508 -13.44 41.80 30.17
CA CYS A 508 -12.00 41.89 29.88
C CYS A 508 -11.68 42.88 28.72
N ASP A 509 -12.32 44.06 28.71
CA ASP A 509 -12.26 45.17 27.73
C ASP A 509 -11.34 46.33 28.23
N GLY A 510 -10.34 45.99 29.05
CA GLY A 510 -9.49 46.94 29.77
C GLY A 510 -8.39 47.63 28.95
N GLN A 511 -7.53 48.36 29.65
CA GLN A 511 -6.31 49.05 29.20
C GLN A 511 -5.37 48.12 28.42
N THR A 512 -4.76 48.65 27.37
CA THR A 512 -3.85 47.93 26.47
C THR A 512 -2.41 47.90 27.01
N TRP A 513 -1.53 47.15 26.34
CA TRP A 513 -0.16 46.93 26.81
C TRP A 513 0.60 48.26 27.02
N GLY A 514 1.23 48.41 28.19
CA GLY A 514 1.99 49.61 28.57
C GLY A 514 1.19 50.72 29.25
N GLU A 515 -0.13 50.60 29.36
CA GLU A 515 -0.97 51.56 30.07
C GLU A 515 -1.02 51.29 31.59
N SER A 516 -1.28 52.34 32.37
CA SER A 516 -1.40 52.27 33.82
C SER A 516 -2.64 51.48 34.24
N CYS A 517 -2.47 50.61 35.22
CA CYS A 517 -3.53 49.80 35.81
C CYS A 517 -3.52 49.94 37.33
N ASN A 518 -4.66 49.73 37.97
CA ASN A 518 -4.76 49.78 39.43
C ASN A 518 -5.88 48.90 39.97
N SER A 519 -5.82 48.61 41.27
CA SER A 519 -6.87 47.84 41.96
C SER A 519 -8.22 48.58 42.01
N SER A 520 -8.24 49.90 41.79
CA SER A 520 -9.41 50.78 41.88
C SER A 520 -10.24 50.95 40.60
N GLY A 521 -9.86 50.33 39.47
CA GLY A 521 -10.74 50.26 38.29
C GLY A 521 -10.06 50.32 36.91
N LEU A 522 -8.78 50.64 36.81
CA LEU A 522 -8.03 50.53 35.55
C LEU A 522 -7.53 49.09 35.39
N ARG A 523 -8.29 48.26 34.66
CA ARG A 523 -8.02 46.83 34.41
C ARG A 523 -7.35 46.64 33.04
N CYS A 524 -6.62 45.55 32.81
CA CYS A 524 -5.99 45.25 31.52
C CYS A 524 -6.90 44.44 30.59
N SER A 525 -6.72 44.54 29.28
CA SER A 525 -7.45 43.70 28.30
C SER A 525 -7.05 42.22 28.37
N ARG A 526 -7.83 41.31 27.75
CA ARG A 526 -7.53 39.86 27.65
C ARG A 526 -6.06 39.57 27.33
N GLY A 527 -5.43 38.72 28.13
CA GLY A 527 -4.03 38.30 27.97
C GLY A 527 -2.96 39.23 28.56
N LEU A 528 -3.35 40.26 29.32
CA LEU A 528 -2.45 41.18 30.02
C LEU A 528 -2.70 41.16 31.53
N PHE A 529 -1.62 41.24 32.32
CA PHE A 529 -1.67 41.27 33.78
C PHE A 529 -1.19 42.63 34.31
N CYS A 530 -1.79 43.12 35.40
CA CYS A 530 -1.41 44.37 36.04
C CYS A 530 -0.24 44.14 37.01
N ALA A 531 0.99 44.49 36.60
CA ALA A 531 2.17 44.30 37.43
C ALA A 531 2.78 45.63 37.88
N SER A 532 3.21 45.69 39.14
CA SER A 532 4.03 46.78 39.68
C SER A 532 5.44 46.29 39.98
N LEU A 533 6.45 47.13 39.67
CA LEU A 533 7.84 46.90 40.07
C LEU A 533 8.11 47.28 41.55
N GLN A 534 7.11 47.80 42.27
CA GLN A 534 7.19 48.05 43.70
C GLN A 534 6.23 47.13 44.47
N VAL A 535 6.76 46.39 45.44
CA VAL A 535 5.97 45.48 46.28
C VAL A 535 5.01 46.31 47.15
N GLY A 536 3.70 46.16 46.94
CA GLY A 536 2.65 46.78 47.76
C GLY A 536 2.02 48.08 47.23
N SER A 537 2.30 48.51 45.99
CA SER A 537 1.55 49.61 45.37
C SER A 537 0.23 49.12 44.75
N SER A 538 -0.81 49.94 44.83
CA SER A 538 -2.09 49.69 44.14
C SER A 538 -2.10 50.13 42.68
N GLU A 539 -1.00 50.72 42.20
CA GLU A 539 -0.79 51.19 40.82
C GLU A 539 0.31 50.36 40.15
N GLY A 540 0.10 49.95 38.90
CA GLY A 540 1.00 49.14 38.08
C GLY A 540 0.82 49.44 36.59
N THR A 541 1.41 48.60 35.73
CA THR A 541 1.31 48.71 34.27
C THR A 541 0.83 47.39 33.66
N CYS A 542 0.01 47.45 32.62
CA CYS A 542 -0.46 46.27 31.89
C CYS A 542 0.68 45.63 31.09
N LEU A 543 1.15 44.46 31.55
CA LEU A 543 2.28 43.73 30.97
C LEU A 543 1.85 42.31 30.57
N LYS A 544 2.57 41.74 29.61
CA LYS A 544 2.31 40.38 29.10
C LYS A 544 3.12 39.36 29.89
N ILE A 545 2.47 38.30 30.37
CA ILE A 545 3.13 37.14 30.96
C ILE A 545 3.84 36.37 29.84
N CYS A 546 5.04 35.89 30.14
CA CYS A 546 5.82 35.11 29.21
C CYS A 546 6.40 33.90 29.92
N THR A 547 6.53 32.79 29.21
CA THR A 547 7.27 31.62 29.69
C THR A 547 8.67 31.62 29.08
N THR A 548 8.78 32.11 27.83
CA THR A 548 10.02 32.18 27.06
C THR A 548 10.19 33.55 26.39
N GLY A 549 11.39 33.83 25.86
CA GLY A 549 11.64 35.09 25.16
C GLY A 549 10.85 35.28 23.85
N ALA A 550 10.30 34.20 23.28
CA ALA A 550 9.51 34.24 22.05
C ALA A 550 8.10 34.83 22.25
N ASP A 551 7.63 34.89 23.50
CA ASP A 551 6.30 35.42 23.84
C ASP A 551 6.26 36.96 23.83
N CYS A 552 7.43 37.60 23.73
CA CYS A 552 7.64 39.03 23.82
C CYS A 552 7.88 39.70 22.44
N LEU A 553 7.61 41.00 22.35
CA LEU A 553 7.82 41.75 21.11
C LEU A 553 9.31 41.94 20.83
N SER A 554 9.66 42.19 19.57
CA SER A 554 11.05 42.42 19.14
C SER A 554 11.69 43.57 19.94
N GLY A 555 12.81 43.30 20.62
CA GLY A 555 13.50 44.24 21.51
C GLY A 555 13.21 44.04 23.00
N GLN A 556 12.49 42.99 23.38
CA GLN A 556 12.14 42.66 24.76
C GLN A 556 12.69 41.30 25.21
N ALA A 557 12.78 41.11 26.52
CA ALA A 557 13.16 39.84 27.13
C ALA A 557 12.17 39.42 28.21
N CYS A 558 11.98 38.12 28.36
CA CYS A 558 11.12 37.53 29.37
C CYS A 558 11.84 37.41 30.73
N GLN A 559 11.57 38.32 31.66
CA GLN A 559 12.27 38.43 32.94
C GLN A 559 11.35 38.16 34.15
N PRO A 560 11.86 37.52 35.21
CA PRO A 560 11.10 37.33 36.44
C PRO A 560 11.00 38.63 37.24
N VAL A 561 9.78 39.09 37.52
CA VAL A 561 9.47 40.25 38.37
C VAL A 561 8.38 39.83 39.36
N ALA A 562 8.63 40.02 40.66
CA ALA A 562 7.66 39.74 41.74
C ALA A 562 7.01 38.33 41.71
N GLY A 563 7.76 37.30 41.30
CA GLY A 563 7.30 35.90 41.32
C GLY A 563 6.63 35.42 40.03
N GLN A 564 6.45 36.28 39.02
CA GLN A 564 5.98 35.91 37.69
C GLN A 564 6.96 36.37 36.60
N ARG A 565 6.93 35.74 35.41
CA ARG A 565 7.77 36.11 34.28
C ARG A 565 7.00 37.00 33.31
N ILE A 566 7.55 38.18 33.00
CA ILE A 566 6.90 39.19 32.16
C ILE A 566 7.86 39.76 31.10
N CYS A 567 7.29 40.25 30.00
CA CYS A 567 8.05 40.88 28.91
C CYS A 567 8.47 42.31 29.28
N VAL A 568 9.78 42.56 29.33
CA VAL A 568 10.36 43.89 29.64
C VAL A 568 11.23 44.40 28.50
N SER A 569 11.23 45.73 28.29
CA SER A 569 12.07 46.40 27.28
C SER A 569 13.49 46.65 27.80
N LEU A 570 14.49 46.29 26.99
CA LEU A 570 15.91 46.47 27.33
C LEU A 570 16.50 47.69 26.60
N CYS A 571 17.46 48.37 27.23
CA CYS A 571 18.18 49.51 26.66
C CYS A 571 19.68 49.43 26.95
N ASP A 572 20.48 50.15 26.16
CA ASP A 572 21.92 50.26 26.35
C ASP A 572 22.26 51.59 27.08
N PRO A 573 22.91 51.55 28.27
CA PRO A 573 23.26 52.74 29.04
C PRO A 573 24.16 53.74 28.31
N GLY A 574 24.83 53.32 27.23
CA GLY A 574 25.77 54.14 26.45
C GLY A 574 25.19 54.85 25.23
N MET A 575 23.93 54.57 24.83
CA MET A 575 23.29 55.18 23.65
C MET A 575 22.16 56.15 24.05
N ALA A 576 22.28 57.43 23.64
CA ALA A 576 21.21 58.40 23.82
C ALA A 576 20.04 58.12 22.84
N GLY A 577 18.82 57.98 23.38
CA GLY A 577 17.60 57.69 22.61
C GLY A 577 17.20 56.20 22.52
N SER A 578 17.81 55.34 23.34
CA SER A 578 17.52 53.90 23.40
C SER A 578 16.21 53.55 24.13
N CYS A 579 15.53 54.52 24.74
CA CYS A 579 14.24 54.38 25.39
C CYS A 579 13.19 55.33 24.78
N PRO A 580 11.88 55.02 24.88
CA PRO A 580 10.80 55.92 24.49
C PRO A 580 10.88 57.28 25.20
N ALA A 581 10.27 58.32 24.61
CA ALA A 581 10.26 59.67 25.18
C ALA A 581 9.68 59.67 26.62
N GLY A 582 10.38 60.31 27.56
CA GLY A 582 10.01 60.33 28.99
C GLY A 582 10.72 59.29 29.87
N GLN A 583 11.58 58.43 29.30
CA GLN A 583 12.33 57.41 30.05
C GLN A 583 13.85 57.53 29.88
N LEU A 584 14.60 57.09 30.90
CA LEU A 584 16.07 56.95 30.87
C LEU A 584 16.46 55.48 31.00
N CYS A 585 17.59 55.13 30.40
CA CYS A 585 18.16 53.81 30.60
C CYS A 585 18.85 53.74 31.98
N SER A 586 18.39 52.80 32.82
CA SER A 586 19.05 52.44 34.08
C SER A 586 20.43 51.82 33.81
N ALA A 587 21.33 51.87 34.80
CA ALA A 587 22.64 51.22 34.74
C ALA A 587 22.54 49.70 34.49
N ASP A 588 21.41 49.10 34.87
CA ASP A 588 21.10 47.68 34.68
C ASP A 588 20.50 47.36 33.29
N GLY A 589 20.42 48.34 32.39
CA GLY A 589 19.97 48.15 31.01
C GLY A 589 18.44 48.11 30.83
N PHE A 590 17.68 48.75 31.73
CA PHE A 590 16.22 48.83 31.67
C PHE A 590 15.73 50.26 31.45
N CYS A 591 14.70 50.46 30.63
CA CYS A 591 14.07 51.77 30.47
C CYS A 591 13.19 52.07 31.69
N VAL A 592 13.48 53.15 32.41
CA VAL A 592 12.75 53.59 33.61
C VAL A 592 12.26 55.04 33.46
N PRO A 593 11.11 55.41 34.05
CA PRO A 593 10.60 56.78 34.02
C PRO A 593 11.57 57.79 34.63
N VAL A 594 11.64 59.01 34.07
CA VAL A 594 12.48 60.09 34.63
C VAL A 594 11.73 60.79 35.76
N PRO A 595 12.25 60.81 37.01
CA PRO A 595 11.64 61.58 38.08
C PRO A 595 11.82 63.09 37.88
N CYS A 596 10.84 63.88 38.29
CA CYS A 596 10.93 65.34 38.23
C CYS A 596 12.04 65.88 39.14
N GLY A 597 12.77 66.88 38.67
CA GLY A 597 13.72 67.61 39.51
C GLY A 597 13.03 68.36 40.66
N THR A 598 13.82 68.84 41.63
CA THR A 598 13.34 69.57 42.84
C THR A 598 12.58 70.87 42.57
N ALA A 599 12.49 71.31 41.31
CA ALA A 599 11.71 72.47 40.86
C ALA A 599 10.63 72.11 39.82
N GLY A 600 10.30 70.83 39.64
CA GLY A 600 9.31 70.38 38.64
C GLY A 600 9.80 70.45 37.19
N SER A 601 11.12 70.55 36.97
CA SER A 601 11.73 70.59 35.65
C SER A 601 12.15 69.20 35.16
N CYS A 602 11.97 68.97 33.85
CA CYS A 602 12.37 67.76 33.13
C CYS A 602 13.48 68.07 32.12
N PRO A 603 14.54 67.24 31.99
CA PRO A 603 15.62 67.49 31.04
C PRO A 603 15.20 67.20 29.59
N GLY A 604 15.29 68.19 28.70
CA GLY A 604 14.96 68.05 27.27
C GLY A 604 13.98 69.11 26.75
N ALA A 605 13.72 69.15 25.44
CA ALA A 605 12.74 70.07 24.84
C ALA A 605 11.33 69.48 24.97
N ALA A 606 10.52 70.06 25.86
CA ALA A 606 9.11 69.75 26.14
C ALA A 606 8.83 68.38 26.83
N PRO A 607 9.03 68.30 28.15
CA PRO A 607 8.19 67.42 28.98
C PRO A 607 7.48 68.18 30.12
N THR A 608 6.28 67.75 30.51
CA THR A 608 5.59 68.24 31.71
C THR A 608 5.77 67.28 32.89
N CYS A 609 5.94 67.84 34.09
CA CYS A 609 5.96 67.03 35.31
C CYS A 609 4.53 66.67 35.69
N THR A 610 4.22 65.38 35.74
CA THR A 610 2.91 64.90 36.16
C THR A 610 2.71 65.13 37.67
N PRO A 611 1.45 65.17 38.16
CA PRO A 611 1.18 65.27 39.60
C PRO A 611 1.81 64.16 40.45
N GLN A 612 2.19 63.05 39.81
CA GLN A 612 2.85 61.89 40.45
C GLN A 612 4.38 62.02 40.52
N GLY A 613 4.98 63.07 39.94
CA GLY A 613 6.41 63.36 40.10
C GLY A 613 7.33 62.75 39.03
N TYR A 614 6.82 62.45 37.83
CA TYR A 614 7.59 61.96 36.68
C TYR A 614 7.41 62.83 35.43
N CYS A 615 8.37 62.74 34.51
CA CYS A 615 8.39 63.52 33.26
C CYS A 615 7.70 62.76 32.11
N GLU A 616 6.70 63.38 31.49
CA GLU A 616 6.06 62.91 30.24
C GLU A 616 6.24 63.94 29.12
N PRO A 617 6.35 63.53 27.84
CA PRO A 617 6.49 64.44 26.69
C PRO A 617 5.34 65.45 26.54
#